data_AF-A0A366E1I9-F1
#
_entry.id   AF-A0A366E1I9-F1
#
_cell.length_a   1.000
_cell.length_b   1.000
_cell.length_c   1.000
_cell.angle_alpha   90.00
_cell.angle_beta   90.00
_cell.angle_gamma   90.00
#
_symmetry.space_group_name_H-M   'P 1'
#
loop_
_entity.id
_entity.type
_entity.pdbx_description
1 polymer ?
#
loop_
_entity_poly.entity_id
_entity_poly.type
_entity_poly.pdbx_seq_one_letter_code
_entity_poly.pdbx_strand_id
1 'polypeptide(L)'
;MSDLLRDKPNKMNDIEQQDHRRIAFLGSVLTILMIWNGVCDYIYGYSPNLSGFDYFTSKVIDVVSTANGRPHWLIMLGQTAGWLYPAYALTYYLWWRGMRKSGFWLGYIPNILLAYAILMIGGVQHAGWAFLSVLEQAKAVVGSTDSEFYSLANRYILEHFAMGDITAVLALYIGSIWHAIAILSGRTIFPRWFLVVSPLGVLIITFVIGLLLPAPLAGFVLALFGTWFMLIPNISSTIWLLNRKNYRTY
;
A
#
# COMPACT_ATOMS: atom_id res chain seq x y z
N MET A 1 28.81 -42.93 15.45
CA MET A 1 27.94 -42.93 16.65
C MET A 1 27.40 -41.52 16.96
N SER A 2 27.11 -40.68 15.93
CA SER A 2 26.65 -39.29 16.12
C SER A 2 25.32 -38.95 15.42
N ASP A 3 24.60 -39.94 14.89
CA ASP A 3 23.34 -39.73 14.12
C ASP A 3 22.05 -39.97 14.92
N LEU A 4 22.14 -40.23 16.23
CA LEU A 4 21.01 -40.74 17.02
C LEU A 4 20.26 -39.71 17.89
N LEU A 5 20.56 -38.42 17.75
CA LEU A 5 19.81 -37.33 18.39
C LEU A 5 19.21 -36.37 17.36
N ARG A 6 18.61 -36.91 16.29
CA ARG A 6 17.61 -36.13 15.53
C ARG A 6 16.41 -35.93 16.45
N ASP A 7 16.38 -34.80 17.14
CA ASP A 7 15.18 -34.32 17.83
C ASP A 7 13.99 -34.48 16.90
N LYS A 8 13.04 -35.33 17.30
CA LYS A 8 11.79 -35.48 16.56
C LYS A 8 11.15 -34.09 16.46
N PRO A 9 10.69 -33.66 15.28
CA PRO A 9 10.06 -32.35 15.14
C PRO A 9 8.93 -32.26 16.16
N ASN A 10 9.05 -31.30 17.08
CA ASN A 10 8.07 -31.09 18.12
C ASN A 10 6.73 -30.77 17.45
N LYS A 11 5.76 -31.67 17.56
CA LYS A 11 4.47 -31.53 16.89
C LYS A 11 3.80 -30.26 17.44
N MET A 12 3.33 -29.40 16.54
CA MET A 12 2.57 -28.21 16.93
C MET A 12 1.32 -28.64 17.69
N ASN A 13 1.01 -27.94 18.79
CA ASN A 13 -0.26 -28.15 19.50
C ASN A 13 -1.42 -27.54 18.68
N ASP A 14 -2.66 -27.85 19.06
CA ASP A 14 -3.84 -27.43 18.27
C ASP A 14 -4.00 -25.90 18.18
N ILE A 15 -3.59 -25.16 19.22
CA ILE A 15 -3.63 -23.70 19.26
C ILE A 15 -2.63 -23.11 18.25
N GLU A 16 -1.40 -23.62 18.22
CA GLU A 16 -0.37 -23.23 17.25
C GLU A 16 -0.81 -23.52 15.82
N GLN A 17 -1.41 -24.70 15.59
CA GLN A 17 -1.94 -25.05 14.27
C GLN A 17 -3.06 -24.10 13.84
N GLN A 18 -4.00 -23.78 14.74
CA GLN A 18 -5.09 -22.85 14.45
C GLN A 18 -4.55 -21.45 14.13
N ASP A 19 -3.56 -20.99 14.88
CA ASP A 19 -2.94 -19.69 14.68
C ASP A 19 -2.17 -19.60 13.35
N HIS A 20 -1.40 -20.65 13.01
CA HIS A 20 -0.76 -20.78 11.70
C HIS A 20 -1.77 -20.71 10.56
N ARG A 21 -2.90 -21.43 10.68
CA ARG A 21 -3.98 -21.39 9.68
C ARG A 21 -4.58 -19.99 9.54
N ARG A 22 -4.75 -19.26 10.65
CA ARG A 22 -5.27 -17.87 10.63
C ARG A 22 -4.29 -16.91 9.94
N ILE A 23 -2.99 -16.99 10.24
CA ILE A 23 -1.97 -16.19 9.56
C ILE A 23 -1.97 -16.49 8.07
N ALA A 24 -1.93 -17.77 7.69
CA ALA A 24 -1.93 -18.18 6.29
C ALA A 24 -3.17 -17.68 5.56
N PHE A 25 -4.36 -17.92 6.14
CA PHE A 25 -5.63 -17.47 5.57
C PHE A 25 -5.67 -15.95 5.40
N LEU A 26 -5.36 -15.18 6.45
CA LEU A 26 -5.38 -13.72 6.40
C LEU A 26 -4.38 -13.20 5.37
N GLY A 27 -3.13 -13.64 5.42
CA GLY A 27 -2.09 -13.22 4.49
C GLY A 27 -2.44 -13.51 3.03
N SER A 28 -2.94 -14.72 2.74
CA SER A 28 -3.36 -15.10 1.38
C SER A 28 -4.55 -14.28 0.87
N VAL A 29 -5.59 -14.11 1.69
CA VAL A 29 -6.76 -13.30 1.30
C VAL A 29 -6.34 -11.86 1.03
N LEU A 30 -5.56 -11.25 1.93
CA LEU A 30 -5.07 -9.88 1.75
C LEU A 30 -4.19 -9.74 0.51
N THR A 31 -3.32 -10.71 0.20
CA THR A 31 -2.53 -10.70 -1.03
C THR A 31 -3.40 -10.67 -2.29
N ILE A 32 -4.45 -11.49 -2.35
CA ILE A 32 -5.37 -11.50 -3.50
C ILE A 32 -6.05 -10.13 -3.66
N LEU A 33 -6.56 -9.57 -2.56
CA LEU A 33 -7.22 -8.27 -2.60
C LEU A 33 -6.24 -7.14 -2.95
N MET A 34 -5.00 -7.18 -2.46
CA MET A 34 -3.97 -6.19 -2.81
C MET A 34 -3.51 -6.32 -4.27
N ILE A 35 -3.55 -7.51 -4.88
CA ILE A 35 -3.34 -7.65 -6.33
C ILE A 35 -4.46 -6.94 -7.10
N TRP A 36 -5.71 -7.03 -6.63
CA TRP A 36 -6.81 -6.24 -7.19
C TRP A 36 -6.59 -4.73 -7.03
N ASN A 37 -6.04 -4.28 -5.89
CA ASN A 37 -5.59 -2.90 -5.73
C ASN A 37 -4.61 -2.51 -6.85
N GLY A 38 -3.67 -3.39 -7.19
CA GLY A 38 -2.72 -3.15 -8.29
C GLY A 38 -3.39 -2.95 -9.64
N VAL A 39 -4.43 -3.72 -9.95
CA VAL A 39 -5.22 -3.51 -11.17
C VAL A 39 -5.87 -2.12 -11.16
N CYS A 40 -6.41 -1.69 -10.01
CA CYS A 40 -7.05 -0.39 -9.87
C CYS A 40 -6.05 0.78 -9.94
N ASP A 41 -4.93 0.68 -9.26
CA ASP A 41 -3.80 1.62 -9.35
C ASP A 41 -3.33 1.80 -10.79
N TYR A 42 -3.21 0.69 -11.53
CA TYR A 42 -2.86 0.70 -12.94
C TYR A 42 -3.91 1.44 -13.79
N ILE A 43 -5.20 1.19 -13.55
CA ILE A 43 -6.29 1.89 -14.25
C ILE A 43 -6.17 3.40 -14.08
N TYR A 44 -5.83 3.89 -12.88
CA TYR A 44 -5.73 5.33 -12.64
C TYR A 44 -4.41 5.94 -13.12
N GLY A 45 -3.30 5.42 -12.62
CA GLY A 45 -2.00 6.08 -12.70
C GLY A 45 -1.14 5.65 -13.88
N TYR A 46 -1.45 4.55 -14.57
CA TYR A 46 -0.60 4.10 -15.68
C TYR A 46 -0.68 5.09 -16.85
N SER A 47 0.47 5.42 -17.42
CA SER A 47 0.54 6.06 -18.72
C SER A 47 1.77 5.57 -19.47
N PRO A 48 1.63 5.15 -20.74
CA PRO A 48 2.76 4.70 -21.54
C PRO A 48 3.71 5.84 -21.92
N ASN A 49 3.31 7.09 -21.67
CA ASN A 49 4.04 8.30 -22.06
C ASN A 49 4.82 8.94 -20.91
N LEU A 50 4.66 8.44 -19.68
CA LEU A 50 5.34 8.98 -18.50
C LEU A 50 6.60 8.18 -18.18
N SER A 51 7.75 8.85 -18.18
CA SER A 51 9.00 8.33 -17.62
C SER A 51 9.01 8.46 -16.10
N GLY A 52 10.01 7.89 -15.44
CA GLY A 52 10.13 7.93 -13.97
C GLY A 52 9.98 9.32 -13.35
N PHE A 53 10.68 10.33 -13.89
CA PHE A 53 10.58 11.70 -13.40
C PHE A 53 9.22 12.34 -13.69
N ASP A 54 8.55 11.99 -14.78
CA ASP A 54 7.27 12.60 -15.16
C ASP A 54 6.18 12.31 -14.12
N TYR A 55 6.24 11.15 -13.44
CA TYR A 55 5.34 10.77 -12.34
C TYR A 55 5.41 11.70 -11.12
N PHE A 56 6.44 12.54 -11.02
CA PHE A 56 6.62 13.52 -9.95
C PHE A 56 6.41 14.97 -10.42
N THR A 57 5.83 15.14 -11.61
CA THR A 57 5.47 16.45 -12.17
C THR A 57 3.96 16.59 -12.28
N SER A 58 3.46 17.75 -12.71
CA SER A 58 2.03 17.96 -12.97
C SER A 58 1.44 16.99 -14.00
N LYS A 59 2.27 16.37 -14.86
CA LYS A 59 1.82 15.41 -15.88
C LYS A 59 1.05 14.23 -15.30
N VAL A 60 1.38 13.78 -14.08
CA VAL A 60 0.63 12.69 -13.43
C VAL A 60 -0.79 13.13 -13.07
N ILE A 61 -0.96 14.38 -12.66
CA ILE A 61 -2.27 14.95 -12.35
C ILE A 61 -3.11 15.04 -13.62
N ASP A 62 -2.51 15.40 -14.75
CA ASP A 62 -3.20 15.40 -16.05
C ASP A 62 -3.67 14.00 -16.45
N VAL A 63 -2.86 12.96 -16.22
CA VAL A 63 -3.25 11.57 -16.47
C VAL A 63 -4.44 11.16 -15.62
N VAL A 64 -4.47 11.54 -14.35
CA VAL A 64 -5.58 11.22 -13.42
C VAL A 64 -6.84 12.02 -13.76
N SER A 65 -6.72 13.34 -13.93
CA SER A 65 -7.86 14.25 -14.17
C SER A 65 -8.53 14.01 -15.53
N THR A 66 -7.77 13.62 -16.55
CA THR A 66 -8.34 13.28 -17.86
C THR A 66 -8.72 11.80 -17.97
N ALA A 67 -8.50 11.02 -16.90
CA ALA A 67 -8.53 9.56 -16.94
C ALA A 67 -7.64 8.95 -18.05
N ASN A 68 -6.73 9.74 -18.64
CA ASN A 68 -6.00 9.43 -19.86
C ASN A 68 -6.93 8.94 -21.01
N GLY A 69 -8.12 9.55 -21.12
CA GLY A 69 -9.13 9.18 -22.12
C GLY A 69 -9.84 7.85 -21.89
N ARG A 70 -9.68 7.23 -20.71
CA ARG A 70 -10.38 5.98 -20.37
C ARG A 70 -11.89 6.22 -20.20
N PRO A 71 -12.73 5.23 -20.54
CA PRO A 71 -14.17 5.35 -20.36
C PRO A 71 -14.57 5.37 -18.87
N HIS A 72 -15.65 6.07 -18.54
CA HIS A 72 -16.10 6.28 -17.16
C HIS A 72 -16.27 4.99 -16.35
N TRP A 73 -16.83 3.94 -16.95
CA TRP A 73 -17.04 2.66 -16.27
C TRP A 73 -15.74 2.01 -15.80
N LEU A 74 -14.63 2.24 -16.52
CA LEU A 74 -13.32 1.71 -16.15
C LEU A 74 -12.76 2.46 -14.93
N ILE A 75 -13.03 3.76 -14.85
CA ILE A 75 -12.69 4.57 -13.67
C ILE A 75 -13.51 4.15 -12.45
N MET A 76 -14.82 3.91 -12.63
CA MET A 76 -15.66 3.34 -11.57
C MET A 76 -15.14 1.98 -11.09
N LEU A 77 -14.61 1.14 -12.00
CA LEU A 77 -13.99 -0.13 -11.63
C LEU A 77 -12.73 0.10 -10.77
N GLY A 78 -11.87 1.05 -11.15
CA GLY A 78 -10.70 1.42 -10.36
C GLY A 78 -11.06 1.90 -8.94
N GLN A 79 -12.20 2.57 -8.78
CA GLN A 79 -12.68 3.05 -7.47
C GLN A 79 -12.99 1.91 -6.48
N THR A 80 -13.30 0.71 -6.98
CA THR A 80 -13.67 -0.43 -6.12
C THR A 80 -12.57 -0.86 -5.15
N ALA A 81 -11.30 -0.61 -5.49
CA ALA A 81 -10.19 -0.84 -4.57
C ALA A 81 -10.33 -0.03 -3.27
N GLY A 82 -10.86 1.19 -3.34
CA GLY A 82 -11.11 2.06 -2.19
C GLY A 82 -11.96 1.41 -1.11
N TRP A 83 -12.93 0.56 -1.49
CA TRP A 83 -13.81 -0.14 -0.54
C TRP A 83 -13.11 -1.22 0.27
N LEU A 84 -11.98 -1.71 -0.22
CA LEU A 84 -11.23 -2.82 0.37
C LEU A 84 -10.12 -2.35 1.32
N TYR A 85 -9.86 -1.05 1.42
CA TYR A 85 -8.85 -0.49 2.33
C TYR A 85 -9.04 -0.84 3.81
N PRO A 86 -10.28 -0.94 4.35
CA PRO A 86 -10.48 -1.50 5.70
C PRO A 86 -9.96 -2.94 5.84
N ALA A 87 -10.07 -3.76 4.79
CA ALA A 87 -9.48 -5.09 4.78
C ALA A 87 -7.95 -4.99 4.65
N TYR A 88 -7.41 -4.16 3.75
CA TYR A 88 -5.96 -3.97 3.59
C TYR A 88 -5.27 -3.56 4.89
N ALA A 89 -5.91 -2.72 5.71
CA ALA A 89 -5.38 -2.30 7.01
C ALA A 89 -5.10 -3.47 7.97
N LEU A 90 -5.78 -4.62 7.79
CA LEU A 90 -5.51 -5.84 8.55
C LEU A 90 -4.11 -6.43 8.28
N THR A 91 -3.38 -5.99 7.25
CA THR A 91 -1.97 -6.36 7.10
C THR A 91 -1.12 -5.93 8.30
N TYR A 92 -1.48 -4.80 8.93
CA TYR A 92 -0.77 -4.33 10.12
C TYR A 92 -1.08 -5.13 11.38
N TYR A 93 -2.09 -6.00 11.36
CA TYR A 93 -2.21 -7.03 12.40
C TYR A 93 -1.03 -8.01 12.32
N LEU A 94 -0.63 -8.44 11.12
CA LEU A 94 0.52 -9.35 10.93
C LEU A 94 1.82 -8.68 11.38
N TRP A 95 2.03 -7.42 10.99
CA TRP A 95 3.19 -6.64 11.44
C TRP A 95 3.18 -6.40 12.95
N TRP A 96 2.05 -5.98 13.53
CA TRP A 96 1.90 -5.82 14.96
C TRP A 96 2.28 -7.09 15.73
N ARG A 97 1.87 -8.27 15.25
CA ARG A 97 2.27 -9.55 15.89
C ARG A 97 3.78 -9.72 15.95
N GLY A 98 4.50 -9.32 14.92
CA GLY A 98 5.95 -9.38 14.91
C GLY A 98 6.64 -8.26 15.69
N MET A 99 5.97 -7.13 15.88
CA MET A 99 6.54 -5.96 16.54
C MET A 99 6.13 -5.79 18.01
N ARG A 100 5.07 -6.43 18.48
CA ARG A 100 4.48 -6.21 19.83
C ARG A 100 5.49 -6.31 20.99
N LYS A 101 6.58 -7.07 20.82
CA LYS A 101 7.65 -7.21 21.82
C LYS A 101 8.46 -5.93 22.04
N SER A 102 8.51 -5.02 21.07
CA SER A 102 9.21 -3.75 21.24
C SER A 102 8.45 -2.74 22.10
N GLY A 103 7.30 -3.12 22.65
CA GLY A 103 6.47 -2.30 23.53
C GLY A 103 5.52 -1.38 22.77
N PHE A 104 4.78 -0.54 23.52
CA PHE A 104 3.75 0.34 22.96
C PHE A 104 4.29 1.29 21.89
N TRP A 105 5.36 2.04 22.21
CA TRP A 105 5.91 3.08 21.34
C TRP A 105 6.52 2.56 20.04
N LEU A 106 7.22 1.43 20.08
CA LEU A 106 7.88 0.88 18.89
C LEU A 106 7.05 -0.19 18.18
N GLY A 107 6.08 -0.81 18.87
CA GLY A 107 5.25 -1.88 18.33
C GLY A 107 3.86 -1.42 17.91
N TYR A 108 3.16 -0.64 18.73
CA TYR A 108 1.74 -0.32 18.52
C TYR A 108 1.57 0.96 17.69
N ILE A 109 2.20 2.05 18.13
CA ILE A 109 2.07 3.36 17.48
C ILE A 109 2.38 3.33 15.97
N PRO A 110 3.52 2.80 15.49
CA PRO A 110 3.79 2.76 14.05
C PRO A 110 2.74 1.95 13.26
N ASN A 111 2.27 0.82 13.80
CA ASN A 111 1.25 0.00 13.13
C ASN A 111 -0.12 0.71 13.08
N ILE A 112 -0.49 1.44 14.14
CA ILE A 112 -1.72 2.23 14.16
C ILE A 112 -1.64 3.38 13.14
N LEU A 113 -0.51 4.10 13.09
CA LEU A 113 -0.30 5.18 12.13
C LEU A 113 -0.38 4.68 10.69
N LEU A 114 0.24 3.54 10.41
CA LEU A 114 0.21 2.95 9.08
C LEU A 114 -1.19 2.41 8.71
N ALA A 115 -1.91 1.79 9.66
CA ALA A 115 -3.29 1.38 9.44
C ALA A 115 -4.20 2.59 9.16
N TYR A 116 -4.03 3.66 9.92
CA TYR A 116 -4.72 4.94 9.67
C TYR A 116 -4.37 5.49 8.28
N ALA A 117 -3.09 5.50 7.90
CA ALA A 117 -2.64 5.95 6.59
C ALA A 117 -3.33 5.17 5.46
N ILE A 118 -3.38 3.83 5.55
CA ILE A 118 -4.12 2.99 4.59
C ILE A 118 -5.59 3.43 4.53
N LEU A 119 -6.30 3.51 5.65
CA LEU A 119 -7.71 3.91 5.67
C LEU A 119 -7.94 5.28 4.99
N MET A 120 -7.05 6.25 5.25
CA MET A 120 -7.11 7.57 4.63
C MET A 120 -6.80 7.53 3.13
N ILE A 121 -5.81 6.74 2.70
CA ILE A 121 -5.50 6.52 1.28
C ILE A 121 -6.73 5.96 0.54
N GLY A 122 -7.40 4.96 1.11
CA GLY A 122 -8.61 4.39 0.50
C GLY A 122 -9.74 5.40 0.34
N GLY A 123 -10.00 6.17 1.40
CA GLY A 123 -11.06 7.18 1.41
C GLY A 123 -10.76 8.40 0.55
N VAL A 124 -9.51 8.88 0.55
CA VAL A 124 -9.13 10.12 -0.14
C VAL A 124 -8.57 9.85 -1.53
N GLN A 125 -7.62 8.93 -1.69
CA GLN A 125 -6.95 8.72 -2.98
C GLN A 125 -7.86 7.99 -3.99
N HIS A 126 -8.37 6.81 -3.69
CA HIS A 126 -9.17 6.06 -4.68
C HIS A 126 -10.51 6.72 -5.00
N ALA A 127 -11.21 7.24 -3.99
CA ALA A 127 -12.43 8.00 -4.24
C ALA A 127 -12.12 9.35 -4.88
N GLY A 128 -11.09 10.05 -4.40
CA GLY A 128 -10.69 11.35 -4.93
C GLY A 128 -10.20 11.31 -6.37
N TRP A 129 -9.44 10.28 -6.77
CA TRP A 129 -9.01 10.08 -8.16
C TRP A 129 -10.18 9.85 -9.10
N ALA A 130 -11.20 9.09 -8.67
CA ALA A 130 -12.45 8.98 -9.42
C ALA A 130 -13.09 10.38 -9.60
N PHE A 131 -13.22 11.15 -8.51
CA PHE A 131 -13.82 12.49 -8.54
C PHE A 131 -13.04 13.50 -9.39
N LEU A 132 -11.70 13.46 -9.36
CA LEU A 132 -10.83 14.32 -10.17
C LEU A 132 -11.09 14.15 -11.67
N SER A 133 -11.52 12.96 -12.08
CA SER A 133 -11.80 12.66 -13.48
C SER A 133 -13.22 13.05 -13.94
N VAL A 134 -14.14 13.29 -13.01
CA VAL A 134 -15.57 13.52 -13.32
C VAL A 134 -15.75 14.79 -14.14
N LEU A 135 -15.02 15.85 -13.80
CA LEU A 135 -15.26 17.16 -14.38
C LEU A 135 -14.85 17.22 -15.86
N GLU A 136 -13.68 16.67 -16.21
CA GLU A 136 -13.23 16.58 -17.60
C GLU A 136 -14.10 15.60 -18.42
N GLN A 137 -14.55 14.50 -17.83
CA GLN A 137 -15.48 13.58 -18.49
C GLN A 137 -16.85 14.23 -18.74
N ALA A 138 -17.38 14.98 -17.78
CA ALA A 138 -18.63 15.71 -17.94
C ALA A 138 -18.51 16.80 -19.02
N LYS A 139 -17.39 17.54 -19.04
CA LYS A 139 -17.09 18.55 -20.06
C LYS A 139 -17.06 17.95 -21.46
N ALA A 140 -16.44 16.78 -21.62
CA ALA A 140 -16.38 16.06 -22.90
C ALA A 140 -17.75 15.59 -23.42
N VAL A 141 -18.71 15.28 -22.53
CA VAL A 141 -20.04 14.79 -22.90
C VAL A 141 -21.05 15.92 -23.11
N VAL A 142 -21.07 16.92 -22.21
CA VAL A 142 -22.09 17.98 -22.20
C VAL A 142 -21.71 19.16 -23.11
N GLY A 143 -20.42 19.34 -23.41
CA GLY A 143 -19.96 20.41 -24.32
C GLY A 143 -20.09 21.83 -23.74
N SER A 144 -20.18 21.98 -22.41
CA SER A 144 -20.24 23.30 -21.78
C SER A 144 -18.98 24.11 -22.05
N THR A 145 -19.16 25.39 -22.38
CA THR A 145 -18.10 26.31 -22.81
C THR A 145 -17.62 27.25 -21.71
N ASP A 146 -18.17 27.17 -20.49
CA ASP A 146 -17.77 28.04 -19.38
C ASP A 146 -16.44 27.58 -18.77
N SER A 147 -15.34 28.05 -19.38
CA SER A 147 -13.98 27.72 -18.92
C SER A 147 -13.68 28.19 -17.51
N GLU A 148 -14.34 29.25 -17.03
CA GLU A 148 -14.11 29.79 -15.69
C GLU A 148 -14.72 28.88 -14.63
N PHE A 149 -15.96 28.44 -14.84
CA PHE A 149 -16.60 27.43 -13.99
C PHE A 149 -15.75 26.17 -13.86
N TYR A 150 -15.30 25.60 -14.99
CA TYR A 150 -14.50 24.38 -15.00
C TYR A 150 -13.15 24.55 -14.29
N SER A 151 -12.48 25.69 -14.52
CA SER A 151 -11.21 25.99 -13.84
C SER A 151 -11.38 26.11 -12.33
N LEU A 152 -12.41 26.84 -11.89
CA LEU A 152 -12.71 27.02 -10.47
C LEU A 152 -13.12 25.71 -9.78
N ALA A 153 -14.00 24.94 -10.41
CA ALA A 153 -14.42 23.63 -9.90
C ALA A 153 -13.24 22.66 -9.79
N ASN A 154 -12.38 22.57 -10.81
CA ASN A 154 -11.20 21.72 -10.78
C ASN A 154 -10.24 22.11 -9.65
N ARG A 155 -9.99 23.42 -9.49
CA ARG A 155 -9.17 23.95 -8.40
C ARG A 155 -9.72 23.54 -7.03
N TYR A 156 -11.01 23.73 -6.77
CA TYR A 156 -11.60 23.36 -5.49
C TYR A 156 -11.55 21.85 -5.23
N ILE A 157 -11.78 21.01 -6.25
CA ILE A 157 -11.64 19.56 -6.11
C ILE A 157 -10.19 19.19 -5.74
N LEU A 158 -9.20 19.78 -6.43
CA LEU A 158 -7.78 19.55 -6.14
C LEU A 158 -7.38 20.02 -4.74
N GLU A 159 -7.85 21.18 -4.28
CA GLU A 159 -7.58 21.69 -2.94
C GLU A 159 -8.15 20.76 -1.84
N HIS A 160 -9.36 20.25 -2.01
CA HIS A 160 -9.97 19.29 -1.07
C HIS A 160 -9.23 17.95 -1.09
N PHE A 161 -8.88 17.47 -2.28
CA PHE A 161 -8.09 16.26 -2.45
C PHE A 161 -6.75 16.38 -1.72
N ALA A 162 -5.99 17.46 -1.98
CA ALA A 162 -4.69 17.70 -1.38
C ALA A 162 -4.79 17.80 0.14
N MET A 163 -5.79 18.52 0.67
CA MET A 163 -5.97 18.65 2.12
C MET A 163 -6.26 17.32 2.80
N GLY A 164 -7.10 16.47 2.19
CA GLY A 164 -7.33 15.12 2.68
C GLY A 164 -6.06 14.27 2.65
N ASP A 165 -5.31 14.35 1.55
CA ASP A 165 -4.17 13.47 1.28
C ASP A 165 -2.96 13.78 2.17
N ILE A 166 -2.77 15.05 2.57
CA ILE A 166 -1.71 15.46 3.50
C ILE A 166 -1.70 14.60 4.77
N THR A 167 -2.88 14.32 5.35
CA THR A 167 -2.96 13.52 6.58
C THR A 167 -2.54 12.07 6.37
N ALA A 168 -2.91 11.50 5.22
CA ALA A 168 -2.53 10.15 4.81
C ALA A 168 -1.02 10.05 4.58
N VAL A 169 -0.45 11.01 3.86
CA VAL A 169 0.98 11.11 3.54
C VAL A 169 1.81 11.27 4.81
N LEU A 170 1.44 12.16 5.73
CA LEU A 170 2.14 12.35 7.00
C LEU A 170 2.11 11.08 7.85
N ALA A 171 0.94 10.46 8.00
CA ALA A 171 0.81 9.23 8.75
C ALA A 171 1.62 8.07 8.13
N LEU A 172 1.63 7.96 6.80
CA LEU A 172 2.40 6.96 6.06
C LEU A 172 3.91 7.14 6.32
N TYR A 173 4.44 8.35 6.14
CA TYR A 173 5.88 8.59 6.30
C TYR A 173 6.33 8.47 7.76
N ILE A 174 5.63 9.11 8.70
CA ILE A 174 5.95 9.02 10.12
C ILE A 174 5.84 7.56 10.58
N GLY A 175 4.74 6.88 10.23
CA GLY A 175 4.52 5.48 10.55
C GLY A 175 5.61 4.57 9.96
N SER A 176 6.00 4.76 8.70
CA SER A 176 7.01 3.95 8.02
C SER A 176 8.41 4.14 8.61
N ILE A 177 8.80 5.38 8.90
CA ILE A 177 10.09 5.70 9.54
C ILE A 177 10.13 5.10 10.95
N TRP A 178 9.07 5.29 11.74
CA TRP A 178 8.99 4.77 13.10
C TRP A 178 8.99 3.23 13.12
N HIS A 179 8.29 2.61 12.17
CA HIS A 179 8.29 1.17 11.95
C HIS A 179 9.70 0.64 11.62
N ALA A 180 10.44 1.35 10.76
CA ALA A 180 11.84 1.03 10.44
C ALA A 180 12.75 1.11 11.68
N ILE A 181 12.63 2.16 12.49
CA ILE A 181 13.37 2.33 13.75
C ILE A 181 13.11 1.14 14.68
N ALA A 182 11.85 0.71 14.79
CA ALA A 182 11.49 -0.45 15.61
C ALA A 182 12.17 -1.74 15.14
N ILE A 183 12.19 -2.03 13.83
CA ILE A 183 12.93 -3.18 13.27
C ILE A 183 14.43 -3.08 13.58
N LEU A 184 15.04 -1.92 13.33
CA LEU A 184 16.47 -1.70 13.53
C LEU A 184 16.91 -1.82 15.00
N SER A 185 16.01 -1.48 15.93
CA SER A 185 16.26 -1.63 17.38
C SER A 185 16.57 -3.07 17.81
N GLY A 186 16.21 -4.07 17.00
CA GLY A 186 16.38 -5.49 17.33
C GLY A 186 15.42 -5.99 18.42
N ARG A 187 14.44 -5.17 18.83
CA ARG A 187 13.43 -5.52 19.86
C ARG A 187 12.18 -6.19 19.30
N THR A 188 12.08 -6.32 17.97
CA THR A 188 11.00 -7.03 17.30
C THR A 188 11.41 -8.49 17.05
N ILE A 189 10.48 -9.32 16.59
CA ILE A 189 10.85 -10.66 16.12
C ILE A 189 11.54 -10.59 14.75
N PHE A 190 11.36 -9.53 13.99
CA PHE A 190 11.91 -9.39 12.65
C PHE A 190 13.43 -9.10 12.73
N PRO A 191 14.25 -9.75 11.89
CA PRO A 191 15.67 -9.44 11.80
C PRO A 191 15.87 -8.06 11.16
N ARG A 192 17.03 -7.42 11.38
CA ARG A 192 17.28 -6.06 10.86
C ARG A 192 17.16 -5.96 9.33
N TRP A 193 17.54 -7.00 8.59
CA TRP A 193 17.41 -7.01 7.13
C TRP A 193 15.96 -6.93 6.66
N PHE A 194 14.99 -7.29 7.51
CA PHE A 194 13.57 -7.22 7.21
C PHE A 194 13.08 -5.78 6.95
N LEU A 195 13.91 -4.77 7.27
CA LEU A 195 13.73 -3.39 6.84
C LEU A 195 13.54 -3.25 5.32
N VAL A 196 14.24 -4.06 4.51
CA VAL A 196 14.17 -4.02 3.04
C VAL A 196 12.76 -4.31 2.53
N VAL A 197 12.06 -5.24 3.18
CA VAL A 197 10.69 -5.65 2.84
C VAL A 197 9.64 -5.00 3.75
N SER A 198 10.05 -4.03 4.56
CA SER A 198 9.13 -3.19 5.35
C SER A 198 8.51 -2.10 4.46
N PRO A 199 7.43 -1.43 4.91
CA PRO A 199 6.84 -0.33 4.15
C PRO A 199 7.86 0.72 3.69
N LEU A 200 8.74 1.20 4.58
CA LEU A 200 9.76 2.19 4.20
C LEU A 200 10.74 1.67 3.14
N GLY A 201 11.24 0.44 3.31
CA GLY A 201 12.19 -0.16 2.38
C GLY A 201 11.58 -0.31 0.99
N VAL A 202 10.35 -0.80 0.92
CA VAL A 202 9.60 -0.97 -0.33
C VAL A 202 9.31 0.38 -0.99
N LEU A 203 8.91 1.40 -0.22
CA LEU A 203 8.68 2.75 -0.75
C LEU A 203 9.97 3.31 -1.39
N ILE A 204 11.11 3.22 -0.71
CA ILE A 204 12.40 3.69 -1.23
C ILE A 204 12.80 2.93 -2.49
N ILE A 205 12.71 1.60 -2.48
CA ILE A 205 13.10 0.76 -3.61
C ILE A 205 12.22 1.05 -4.83
N THR A 206 10.90 1.10 -4.63
CA THR A 206 9.94 1.38 -5.71
C THR A 206 10.18 2.77 -6.30
N PHE A 207 10.43 3.76 -5.44
CA PHE A 207 10.74 5.13 -5.85
C PHE A 207 12.04 5.19 -6.68
N VAL A 208 13.14 4.62 -6.17
CA VAL A 208 14.44 4.62 -6.85
C VAL A 208 14.36 3.87 -8.18
N ILE A 209 13.81 2.66 -8.21
CA ILE A 209 13.66 1.91 -9.45
C ILE A 209 12.78 2.67 -10.42
N GLY A 210 11.63 3.16 -9.97
CA GLY A 210 10.67 3.87 -10.80
C GLY A 210 11.25 5.13 -11.45
N LEU A 211 11.99 5.94 -10.70
CA LEU A 211 12.66 7.15 -11.22
C LEU A 211 13.68 6.86 -12.32
N LEU A 212 14.37 5.72 -12.23
CA LEU A 212 15.42 5.33 -13.18
C LEU A 212 14.86 4.69 -14.45
N LEU A 213 13.56 4.34 -14.49
CA LEU A 213 12.96 3.67 -15.63
C LEU A 213 12.45 4.67 -16.68
N PRO A 214 12.64 4.38 -17.98
CA PRO A 214 12.01 5.14 -19.05
C PRO A 214 10.52 4.79 -19.15
N ALA A 215 9.78 5.59 -19.92
CA ALA A 215 8.46 5.20 -20.39
C ALA A 215 8.58 3.97 -21.33
N PRO A 216 7.65 3.01 -21.33
CA PRO A 216 6.48 2.88 -20.46
C PRO A 216 6.76 2.13 -19.14
N LEU A 217 8.01 1.70 -18.91
CA LEU A 217 8.39 0.82 -17.80
C LEU A 217 8.18 1.45 -16.43
N ALA A 218 8.42 2.76 -16.32
CA ALA A 218 8.17 3.51 -15.09
C ALA A 218 6.73 3.33 -14.58
N GLY A 219 5.74 3.31 -15.48
CA GLY A 219 4.34 3.13 -15.11
C GLY A 219 4.04 1.78 -14.46
N PHE A 220 4.74 0.70 -14.83
CA PHE A 220 4.56 -0.61 -14.16
C PHE A 220 5.08 -0.64 -12.73
N VAL A 221 5.91 0.35 -12.34
CA VAL A 221 6.47 0.46 -10.99
C VAL A 221 5.77 1.55 -10.19
N LEU A 222 5.72 2.77 -10.73
CA LEU A 222 5.24 3.96 -10.02
C LEU A 222 3.71 4.09 -10.00
N ALA A 223 2.99 3.65 -11.03
CA ALA A 223 1.52 3.66 -10.96
C ALA A 223 1.02 2.73 -9.84
N LEU A 224 1.74 1.63 -9.60
CA LEU A 224 1.45 0.61 -8.59
C LEU A 224 2.07 0.92 -7.22
N PHE A 225 2.53 2.15 -7.00
CA PHE A 225 3.24 2.54 -5.77
C PHE A 225 2.43 2.22 -4.50
N GLY A 226 1.12 2.52 -4.52
CA GLY A 226 0.17 2.19 -3.45
C GLY A 226 0.11 0.69 -3.18
N THR A 227 0.04 -0.10 -4.23
CA THR A 227 0.00 -1.55 -4.12
C THR A 227 1.30 -2.14 -3.57
N TRP A 228 2.47 -1.72 -4.06
CA TRP A 228 3.74 -2.32 -3.65
C TRP A 228 4.01 -2.17 -2.16
N PHE A 229 3.75 -0.98 -1.59
CA PHE A 229 4.01 -0.73 -0.16
C PHE A 229 3.11 -1.56 0.77
N MET A 230 1.98 -2.10 0.26
CA MET A 230 1.11 -2.99 1.02
C MET A 230 1.44 -4.47 0.75
N LEU A 231 1.57 -4.84 -0.52
CA LEU A 231 1.67 -6.21 -0.99
C LEU A 231 2.95 -6.90 -0.53
N ILE A 232 4.11 -6.26 -0.74
CA ILE A 232 5.40 -6.87 -0.39
C ILE A 232 5.52 -7.03 1.13
N PRO A 233 5.19 -6.03 1.97
CA PRO A 233 5.17 -6.21 3.43
C PRO A 233 4.18 -7.27 3.90
N ASN A 234 3.00 -7.37 3.29
CA ASN A 234 2.01 -8.40 3.64
C ASN A 234 2.53 -9.82 3.36
N ILE A 235 3.03 -10.07 2.15
CA ILE A 235 3.58 -11.38 1.77
C ILE A 235 4.76 -11.73 2.66
N SER A 236 5.70 -10.80 2.83
CA SER A 236 6.93 -11.03 3.58
C SER A 236 6.65 -11.33 5.04
N SER A 237 5.80 -10.53 5.69
CA SER A 237 5.42 -10.75 7.10
C SER A 237 4.67 -12.06 7.28
N THR A 238 3.75 -12.41 6.37
CA THR A 238 3.04 -13.70 6.39
C THR A 238 4.03 -14.87 6.32
N ILE A 239 4.91 -14.88 5.32
CA ILE A 239 5.90 -15.95 5.12
C ILE A 239 6.83 -16.04 6.33
N TRP A 240 7.26 -14.91 6.89
CA TRP A 240 8.13 -14.89 8.07
C TRP A 240 7.45 -15.49 9.30
N LEU A 241 6.20 -15.10 9.56
CA LEU A 241 5.42 -15.60 10.69
C LEU A 241 5.15 -17.11 10.54
N LEU A 242 4.85 -17.61 9.34
CA LEU A 242 4.62 -19.04 9.09
C LEU A 242 5.87 -19.91 9.26
N ASN A 243 7.05 -19.39 8.93
CA ASN A 243 8.30 -20.16 8.99
C ASN A 243 8.97 -20.16 10.37
N ARG A 244 8.51 -19.31 11.30
CA ARG A 244 9.14 -19.20 12.61
C ARG A 244 8.66 -20.32 13.53
N LYS A 245 9.43 -21.41 13.58
CA LYS A 245 9.16 -22.62 14.40
C LYS A 245 9.00 -22.40 15.92
N ASN A 246 9.36 -21.22 16.44
CA ASN A 246 9.38 -20.95 17.88
C ASN A 246 8.48 -19.77 18.27
N TYR A 247 7.16 -19.98 18.22
CA TYR A 247 6.20 -19.14 18.95
C TYR A 247 6.19 -19.45 20.46
N ARG A 248 6.75 -20.58 20.89
CA ARG A 248 6.62 -21.11 22.26
C ARG A 248 7.27 -20.30 23.37
N THR A 249 8.21 -19.41 23.07
CA THR A 249 9.01 -18.76 24.12
C THR A 249 8.65 -17.32 24.43
N TYR A 250 7.59 -16.73 23.85
CA TYR A 250 7.37 -15.29 24.01
C TYR A 250 5.93 -14.76 23.89
#